data_AF-A0A2V8MI43-F1
#
_entry.id   AF-A0A2V8MI43-F1
#
_cell.length_a   1.000
_cell.length_b   1.000
_cell.length_c   1.000
_cell.angle_alpha   90.00
_cell.angle_beta   90.00
_cell.angle_gamma   90.00
#
_symmetry.space_group_name_H-M   'P 1'
#
loop_
_entity.id
_entity.type
_entity.pdbx_description
1 polymer ?
#
loop_
_entity_poly.entity_id
_entity_poly.type
_entity_poly.pdbx_seq_one_letter_code
_entity_poly.pdbx_strand_id
1 'polypeptide(L)'
;MHREIVPALYALRVRFRPAQLSDTAQRAFRLIHNDGTATAGDVRRYLGVDGTKRPDAADLALADLQRDMLIDRGPSSVPAGGIPYLSKEGFPYRAFEKAHSDLVRAARTMKVDEALESILRATGCFPAKRVISMFKLCLTREERDQISRGQRSRTTADSARV
;
A
#
# COMPACT_ATOMS: atom_id res chain seq x y z
N MET A 1 14.65 1.31 2.28
CA MET A 1 13.49 2.07 2.81
C MET A 1 12.16 1.31 2.70
N HIS A 2 11.75 0.80 1.52
CA HIS A 2 10.41 0.21 1.37
C HIS A 2 10.16 -1.08 2.19
N ARG A 3 11.14 -1.98 2.32
CA ARG A 3 10.95 -3.28 3.02
C ARG A 3 10.78 -3.19 4.54
N GLU A 4 11.32 -2.14 5.17
CA GLU A 4 11.25 -1.98 6.64
C GLU A 4 9.91 -1.39 7.09
N ILE A 5 9.32 -0.51 6.28
CA ILE A 5 8.09 0.22 6.62
C ILE A 5 6.84 -0.53 6.15
N VAL A 6 6.89 -1.25 5.02
CA VAL A 6 5.71 -1.91 4.44
C VAL A 6 5.02 -2.90 5.39
N PRO A 7 5.73 -3.77 6.14
CA PRO A 7 5.05 -4.65 7.10
C PRO A 7 4.24 -3.87 8.15
N ALA A 8 4.78 -2.75 8.64
CA ALA A 8 4.08 -1.87 9.58
C ALA A 8 2.87 -1.19 8.94
N LEU A 9 3.00 -0.67 7.72
CA LEU A 9 1.87 -0.08 6.99
C LEU A 9 0.79 -1.11 6.67
N TYR A 10 1.18 -2.32 6.26
CA TYR A 10 0.25 -3.41 5.98
C TYR A 10 -0.50 -3.84 7.25
N ALA A 11 0.21 -3.94 8.38
CA ALA A 11 -0.43 -4.25 9.67
C ALA A 11 -1.49 -3.18 10.01
N LEU A 12 -1.14 -1.89 9.94
CA LEU A 12 -2.07 -0.78 10.25
C LEU A 12 -3.21 -0.65 9.25
N ARG A 13 -2.96 -0.88 7.96
CA ARG A 13 -3.94 -0.66 6.89
C ARG A 13 -4.87 -1.85 6.68
N VAL A 14 -4.36 -3.07 6.63
CA VAL A 14 -5.10 -4.26 6.16
C VAL A 14 -5.47 -5.17 7.31
N ARG A 15 -4.52 -5.47 8.20
CA ARG A 15 -4.74 -6.47 9.25
C ARG A 15 -5.74 -6.01 10.30
N PHE A 16 -5.73 -4.73 10.66
CA PHE A 16 -6.62 -4.18 11.69
C PHE A 16 -7.84 -3.46 11.11
N ARG A 17 -7.96 -3.33 9.78
CA ARG A 17 -9.07 -2.59 9.16
C ARG A 17 -9.58 -3.27 7.90
N PRO A 18 -10.88 -3.62 7.84
CA PRO A 18 -11.46 -4.12 6.61
C PRO A 18 -11.49 -3.01 5.55
N ALA A 19 -11.19 -3.36 4.30
CA ALA A 19 -11.35 -2.46 3.17
C ALA A 19 -12.85 -2.25 2.89
N GLN A 20 -13.25 -1.01 2.64
CA GLN A 20 -14.60 -0.67 2.17
C GLN A 20 -14.53 -0.50 0.66
N LEU A 21 -14.74 -1.60 -0.06
CA LEU A 21 -14.64 -1.62 -1.51
C LEU A 21 -15.99 -1.26 -2.16
N SER A 22 -15.94 -0.46 -3.22
CA SER A 22 -17.07 -0.31 -4.13
C SER A 22 -17.34 -1.64 -4.85
N ASP A 23 -18.55 -1.81 -5.39
CA ASP A 23 -18.91 -3.00 -6.18
C ASP A 23 -17.93 -3.26 -7.33
N THR A 24 -17.49 -2.18 -8.00
CA THR A 24 -16.49 -2.23 -9.07
C THR A 24 -15.13 -2.72 -8.56
N ALA A 25 -14.66 -2.19 -7.42
CA ALA A 25 -13.41 -2.62 -6.81
C ALA A 25 -13.49 -4.07 -6.31
N GLN A 26 -14.62 -4.49 -5.74
CA GLN A 26 -14.86 -5.87 -5.33
C GLN A 26 -14.82 -6.85 -6.51
N ARG A 27 -15.43 -6.46 -7.65
CA ARG A 27 -15.39 -7.24 -8.89
C ARG A 27 -13.97 -7.33 -9.46
N ALA A 28 -13.26 -6.21 -9.55
CA ALA A 28 -11.86 -6.18 -9.99
C ALA A 28 -10.95 -7.04 -9.10
N PHE A 29 -11.13 -6.96 -7.78
CA PHE A 29 -10.35 -7.73 -6.83
C PHE A 29 -10.57 -9.23 -6.99
N ARG A 30 -11.81 -9.68 -7.18
CA ARG A 30 -12.12 -11.09 -7.46
C ARG A 30 -11.44 -11.60 -8.73
N LEU A 31 -11.44 -10.81 -9.80
CA LEU A 31 -10.73 -11.17 -11.04
C LEU A 31 -9.24 -11.34 -10.76
N ILE A 32 -8.59 -10.33 -10.18
CA ILE A 32 -7.14 -10.34 -9.92
C ILE A 32 -6.74 -11.48 -8.99
N HIS A 33 -7.55 -11.73 -7.95
CA HIS A 33 -7.27 -12.77 -6.97
C HIS A 33 -7.30 -14.18 -7.57
N ASN A 34 -8.26 -14.44 -8.47
CA ASN A 34 -8.48 -15.73 -9.09
C ASN A 34 -7.56 -15.99 -10.29
N ASP A 35 -7.36 -14.98 -11.14
CA ASP A 35 -6.55 -15.09 -12.35
C ASP A 35 -5.04 -15.03 -12.03
N GLY A 36 -4.63 -14.10 -11.16
CA GLY A 36 -3.22 -13.91 -10.79
C GLY A 36 -2.32 -13.29 -11.87
N THR A 37 -2.85 -13.07 -13.08
CA THR A 37 -2.15 -12.47 -14.23
C THR A 37 -2.89 -11.29 -14.86
N ALA A 38 -3.97 -10.82 -14.25
CA ALA A 38 -4.83 -9.77 -14.80
C ALA A 38 -4.10 -8.42 -14.88
N THR A 39 -4.07 -7.84 -16.08
CA THR A 39 -3.56 -6.50 -16.36
C THR A 39 -4.66 -5.43 -16.17
N ALA A 40 -4.30 -4.15 -16.29
CA ALA A 40 -5.30 -3.06 -16.27
C ALA A 40 -6.33 -3.20 -17.40
N GLY A 41 -5.89 -3.67 -18.58
CA GLY A 41 -6.77 -3.92 -19.72
C GLY A 41 -7.73 -5.08 -19.49
N ASP A 42 -7.28 -6.14 -18.82
CA ASP A 42 -8.16 -7.27 -18.45
C ASP A 42 -9.25 -6.83 -17.47
N VAL A 43 -8.87 -6.00 -16.50
CA VAL A 43 -9.82 -5.43 -15.54
C VAL A 43 -10.83 -4.53 -16.26
N ARG A 44 -10.42 -3.67 -17.20
CA ARG A 44 -11.35 -2.85 -18.01
C ARG A 44 -12.32 -3.71 -18.81
N ARG A 45 -11.81 -4.71 -19.54
CA ARG A 45 -12.65 -5.63 -20.33
C ARG A 45 -13.65 -6.37 -19.44
N TYR A 46 -13.21 -6.87 -18.29
CA TYR A 46 -14.07 -7.58 -17.35
C TYR A 46 -15.15 -6.69 -16.73
N LEU A 47 -14.82 -5.42 -16.47
CA LEU A 47 -15.77 -4.45 -15.94
C LEU A 47 -16.69 -3.84 -17.01
N GLY A 48 -16.41 -4.06 -18.30
CA GLY A 48 -17.18 -3.50 -19.42
C GLY A 48 -16.92 -2.00 -19.62
N VAL A 49 -15.70 -1.54 -19.39
CA VAL A 49 -15.32 -0.12 -19.46
C VAL A 49 -14.52 0.13 -20.74
N ASP A 50 -14.94 1.12 -21.53
CA ASP A 50 -14.34 1.42 -22.84
C ASP A 50 -12.90 1.96 -22.77
N GLY A 51 -12.52 2.60 -21.65
CA GLY A 51 -11.18 3.15 -21.44
C GLY A 51 -10.83 4.40 -22.26
N THR A 52 -11.81 5.04 -22.92
CA THR A 52 -11.61 6.20 -23.79
C THR A 52 -11.40 7.53 -23.05
N LYS A 53 -11.91 7.65 -21.81
CA LYS A 53 -11.68 8.80 -20.92
C LYS A 53 -11.14 8.33 -19.58
N ARG A 54 -10.00 8.88 -19.17
CA ARG A 54 -9.29 8.49 -17.94
C ARG A 54 -9.28 9.64 -16.90
N PRO A 55 -9.31 9.35 -15.58
CA PRO A 55 -9.43 8.02 -15.00
C PRO A 55 -10.83 7.42 -15.22
N ASP A 56 -10.88 6.16 -15.62
CA ASP A 56 -12.13 5.41 -15.75
C ASP A 56 -12.45 4.59 -14.48
N ALA A 57 -13.58 3.89 -14.46
CA ALA A 57 -13.99 3.09 -13.30
C ALA A 57 -13.00 1.96 -12.94
N ALA A 58 -12.27 1.42 -13.91
CA ALA A 58 -11.23 0.41 -13.66
C ALA A 58 -9.97 1.04 -13.07
N ASP A 59 -9.56 2.22 -13.56
CA ASP A 59 -8.44 2.97 -13.00
C ASP A 59 -8.70 3.33 -11.53
N LEU A 60 -9.91 3.80 -11.22
CA LEU A 60 -10.32 4.14 -9.85
C LEU A 60 -10.33 2.89 -8.96
N ALA A 61 -10.92 1.79 -9.43
CA ALA A 61 -10.94 0.52 -8.70
C ALA A 61 -9.51 0.02 -8.40
N LEU A 62 -8.62 0.02 -9.38
CA LEU A 62 -7.23 -0.40 -9.21
C LEU A 62 -6.48 0.51 -8.22
N ALA A 63 -6.69 1.82 -8.31
CA ALA A 63 -6.09 2.78 -7.37
C ALA A 63 -6.58 2.56 -5.94
N ASP A 64 -7.86 2.27 -5.75
CA ASP A 64 -8.44 1.95 -4.44
C ASP A 64 -7.86 0.66 -3.88
N LEU A 65 -7.78 -0.41 -4.69
CA LEU A 65 -7.22 -1.69 -4.26
C LEU A 65 -5.72 -1.59 -3.91
N GLN A 66 -4.94 -0.77 -4.63
CA GLN A 66 -3.53 -0.54 -4.30
C GLN A 66 -3.38 0.31 -3.03
N ARG A 67 -4.20 1.35 -2.87
CA ARG A 67 -4.24 2.19 -1.65
C ARG A 67 -4.56 1.36 -0.42
N ASP A 68 -5.43 0.37 -0.59
CA ASP A 68 -5.85 -0.54 0.46
C ASP A 68 -4.89 -1.72 0.63
N MET A 69 -3.77 -1.73 -0.09
CA MET A 69 -2.75 -2.78 -0.06
C MET A 69 -3.34 -4.19 -0.27
N LEU A 70 -4.39 -4.29 -1.09
CA LEU A 70 -5.03 -5.55 -1.45
C LEU A 70 -4.40 -6.16 -2.70
N ILE A 71 -3.92 -5.30 -3.60
CA ILE A 71 -3.17 -5.70 -4.79
C ILE A 71 -1.87 -4.92 -4.88
N ASP A 72 -0.91 -5.51 -5.56
CA ASP A 72 0.26 -4.82 -6.06
C ASP A 72 0.74 -5.50 -7.36
N ARG A 73 1.64 -4.85 -8.10
CA ARG A 73 2.31 -5.46 -9.26
C ARG A 73 3.51 -6.32 -8.85
N GLY A 74 3.91 -6.26 -7.58
CA GLY A 74 5.07 -6.96 -7.04
C GLY A 74 6.39 -6.31 -7.47
N PRO A 75 7.53 -6.92 -7.15
CA PRO A 75 8.82 -6.42 -7.61
C PRO A 75 8.85 -6.42 -9.14
N SER A 76 9.13 -5.26 -9.72
CA SER A 76 9.44 -5.11 -11.14
C SER A 76 10.75 -5.83 -11.45
N SER A 77 10.76 -7.17 -11.54
CA SER A 77 11.85 -7.86 -12.19
C SER A 77 11.66 -7.65 -13.70
N VAL A 78 11.99 -6.45 -14.17
CA VAL A 78 12.27 -6.26 -15.59
C VAL A 78 13.54 -7.07 -15.82
N PRO A 79 13.52 -8.13 -16.65
CA PRO A 79 14.75 -8.78 -17.07
C PRO A 79 15.70 -7.72 -17.60
N ALA A 80 17.01 -7.84 -17.36
CA ALA A 80 18.00 -6.84 -17.78
C ALA A 80 17.97 -6.53 -19.29
N GLY A 81 17.41 -7.43 -20.11
CA GLY A 81 17.19 -7.23 -21.55
C GLY A 81 15.84 -6.59 -21.95
N GLY A 82 15.04 -6.11 -20.99
CA GLY A 82 13.65 -5.70 -21.21
C GLY A 82 12.71 -6.89 -21.42
N ILE A 83 11.39 -6.65 -21.38
CA ILE A 83 10.38 -7.63 -21.80
C ILE A 83 9.84 -7.16 -23.14
N PRO A 84 10.13 -7.86 -24.27
CA PRO A 84 9.72 -7.43 -25.62
C PRO A 84 8.20 -7.28 -25.84
N TYR A 85 7.39 -7.71 -24.88
CA TYR A 85 5.92 -7.85 -24.99
C TYR A 85 5.17 -7.28 -23.78
N LEU A 86 5.73 -6.31 -23.05
CA LEU A 86 4.92 -5.53 -22.12
C LEU A 86 3.83 -4.81 -22.91
N SER A 87 2.63 -5.37 -22.88
CA SER A 87 1.44 -4.76 -23.46
C SER A 87 1.31 -3.32 -22.94
N LYS A 88 0.67 -2.43 -23.71
CA LYS A 88 0.39 -1.04 -23.27
C LYS A 88 -0.32 -0.97 -21.91
N GLU A 89 -0.91 -2.08 -21.47
CA GLU A 89 -1.67 -2.24 -20.23
C GLU A 89 -0.80 -2.58 -19.00
N GLY A 90 0.50 -2.79 -19.19
CA GLY A 90 1.50 -2.88 -18.12
C GLY A 90 1.64 -4.26 -17.48
N PHE A 91 2.29 -4.29 -16.31
CA PHE A 91 2.51 -5.51 -15.53
C PHE A 91 1.20 -6.01 -14.90
N PRO A 92 1.05 -7.34 -14.77
CA PRO A 92 -0.12 -7.92 -14.12
C PRO A 92 -0.19 -7.51 -12.64
N TYR A 93 -1.40 -7.30 -12.16
CA TYR A 93 -1.66 -7.15 -10.74
C TYR A 93 -1.76 -8.53 -10.09
N ARG A 94 -1.35 -8.59 -8.83
CA ARG A 94 -1.42 -9.77 -7.96
C ARG A 94 -2.04 -9.36 -6.64
N ALA A 95 -2.70 -10.30 -5.98
CA ALA A 95 -3.05 -10.12 -4.57
C ALA A 95 -1.79 -9.81 -3.76
N PHE A 96 -1.86 -8.82 -2.87
CA PHE A 96 -0.68 -8.30 -2.16
C PHE A 96 0.05 -9.40 -1.38
N GLU A 97 -0.70 -10.29 -0.73
CA GLU A 97 -0.17 -11.45 0.00
C GLU A 97 0.62 -12.42 -0.88
N LYS A 98 0.23 -12.58 -2.15
CA LYS A 98 0.94 -13.43 -3.12
C LYS A 98 2.19 -12.70 -3.63
N ALA A 99 2.11 -11.40 -3.84
CA ALA A 99 3.21 -10.58 -4.32
C ALA A 99 4.32 -10.38 -3.28
N HIS A 100 3.95 -10.26 -2.00
CA HIS A 100 4.84 -9.86 -0.88
C HIS A 100 4.65 -10.75 0.35
N SER A 101 4.72 -12.07 0.15
CA SER A 101 4.45 -13.04 1.22
C SER A 101 5.39 -12.92 2.43
N ASP A 102 6.63 -12.47 2.23
CA ASP A 102 7.60 -12.16 3.27
C ASP A 102 7.14 -10.98 4.15
N LEU A 103 6.67 -9.90 3.52
CA LEU A 103 6.20 -8.70 4.21
C LEU A 103 4.90 -8.96 4.97
N VAL A 104 3.98 -9.73 4.38
CA VAL A 104 2.73 -10.12 5.04
C VAL A 104 3.00 -11.03 6.25
N ARG A 105 3.94 -11.97 6.13
CA ARG A 105 4.36 -12.82 7.26
C ARG A 105 4.93 -11.99 8.40
N ALA A 106 5.80 -11.02 8.11
CA ALA A 106 6.36 -10.11 9.11
C ALA A 106 5.27 -9.27 9.78
N ALA A 107 4.29 -8.77 9.01
CA ALA A 107 3.18 -7.96 9.54
C ALA A 107 2.22 -8.75 10.46
N ARG A 108 2.18 -10.08 10.34
CA ARG A 108 1.21 -10.95 11.05
C ARG A 108 1.45 -11.05 12.55
N THR A 109 2.67 -10.76 13.03
CA THR A 109 3.00 -10.77 14.45
C THR A 109 3.07 -9.38 15.07
N MET A 110 3.07 -8.31 14.25
CA MET A 110 3.22 -6.93 14.76
C MET A 110 2.00 -6.45 15.53
N LYS A 111 2.21 -5.76 16.64
CA LYS A 111 1.16 -4.98 17.32
C LYS A 111 1.05 -3.58 16.71
N VAL A 112 -0.07 -2.90 16.96
CA VAL A 112 -0.30 -1.52 16.48
C VAL A 112 0.83 -0.58 16.96
N ASP A 113 1.15 -0.62 18.25
CA ASP A 113 2.22 0.24 18.82
C ASP A 113 3.60 -0.05 18.22
N GLU A 114 3.93 -1.33 18.02
CA GLU A 114 5.18 -1.75 17.38
C GLU A 114 5.26 -1.28 15.92
N ALA A 115 4.14 -1.35 15.18
CA ALA A 115 4.05 -0.85 13.81
C ALA A 115 4.23 0.68 13.74
N LEU A 116 3.59 1.43 14.65
CA LEU A 116 3.75 2.88 14.73
C LEU A 116 5.19 3.26 15.11
N GLU A 117 5.81 2.55 16.05
CA GLU A 117 7.20 2.80 16.42
C GLU A 117 8.16 2.52 15.26
N SER A 118 7.91 1.45 14.50
CA SER A 118 8.70 1.13 13.29
C SER A 118 8.63 2.27 12.27
N ILE A 119 7.43 2.80 12.00
CA ILE A 119 7.26 3.96 11.11
C ILE A 119 8.02 5.16 11.66
N LEU A 120 7.83 5.50 12.94
CA LEU A 120 8.50 6.63 13.59
C LEU A 120 10.02 6.52 13.58
N ARG A 121 10.56 5.31 13.73
CA ARG A 121 12.00 5.04 13.66
C ARG A 121 12.52 5.23 12.24
N ALA A 122 11.86 4.61 11.26
CA ALA A 122 12.28 4.67 9.87
C ALA A 122 12.10 6.06 9.21
N THR A 123 11.18 6.88 9.74
CA THR A 123 10.96 8.25 9.28
C THR A 123 11.39 9.31 10.29
N GLY A 124 12.27 8.98 11.24
CA GLY A 124 12.71 9.88 12.29
C GLY A 124 13.34 11.19 11.78
N CYS A 125 13.90 11.16 10.57
CA CYS A 125 14.48 12.34 9.90
C CYS A 125 13.44 13.32 9.31
N PHE A 126 12.16 12.94 9.27
CA PHE A 126 11.09 13.78 8.72
C PHE A 126 10.22 14.35 9.84
N PRO A 127 9.73 15.60 9.71
CA PRO A 127 8.81 16.16 10.68
C PRO A 127 7.47 15.43 10.66
N ALA A 128 6.80 15.34 11.82
CA ALA A 128 5.57 14.57 12.00
C ALA A 128 4.49 14.92 10.99
N LYS A 129 4.31 16.21 10.66
CA LYS A 129 3.38 16.67 9.62
C LYS A 129 3.66 16.02 8.26
N ARG A 130 4.93 15.85 7.89
CA ARG A 130 5.34 15.20 6.64
C ARG A 130 5.09 13.69 6.69
N VAL A 131 5.45 13.03 7.78
CA VAL A 131 5.18 11.59 7.99
C VAL A 131 3.69 11.30 7.91
N ILE A 132 2.87 12.09 8.61
CA ILE A 132 1.41 11.98 8.58
C ILE A 132 0.87 12.22 7.17
N SER A 133 1.40 13.21 6.44
CA SER A 133 0.98 13.46 5.06
C SER A 133 1.27 12.27 4.15
N MET A 134 2.47 11.68 4.27
CA MET A 134 2.90 10.52 3.48
C MET A 134 2.02 9.29 3.72
N PHE A 135 1.59 9.06 4.95
CA PHE A 135 0.85 7.85 5.33
C PHE A 135 -0.59 8.12 5.77
N LYS A 136 -1.14 9.28 5.40
CA LYS A 136 -2.47 9.76 5.87
C LYS A 136 -3.58 8.72 5.66
N LEU A 137 -3.49 7.95 4.58
CA LEU A 137 -4.46 6.94 4.16
C LEU A 137 -4.28 5.60 4.88
N CYS A 138 -3.10 5.35 5.45
CA CYS A 138 -2.80 4.17 6.25
C CYS A 138 -3.09 4.39 7.74
N LEU A 139 -3.15 5.65 8.21
CA LEU A 139 -3.24 5.99 9.62
C LEU A 139 -4.65 6.47 10.04
N THR A 140 -5.15 6.04 11.20
CA THR A 140 -6.36 6.66 11.79
C THR A 140 -6.06 8.06 12.31
N ARG A 141 -7.09 8.77 12.77
CA ARG A 141 -6.91 10.04 13.47
C ARG A 141 -6.07 9.86 14.73
N GLU A 142 -6.36 8.84 15.52
CA GLU A 142 -5.71 8.54 16.80
C GLU A 142 -4.21 8.24 16.60
N GLU A 143 -3.88 7.45 15.57
CA GLU A 143 -2.50 7.13 15.23
C GLU A 143 -1.71 8.36 14.73
N ARG A 144 -2.36 9.27 13.99
CA ARG A 144 -1.76 10.56 13.59
C ARG A 144 -1.48 11.44 14.80
N ASP A 145 -2.36 11.45 15.79
CA ASP A 145 -2.16 12.17 17.03
C ASP A 145 -1.01 11.56 17.85
N GLN A 146 -0.90 10.23 17.89
CA GLN A 146 0.20 9.51 18.55
C GLN A 146 1.55 9.81 17.90
N ILE A 147 1.64 9.83 16.56
CA ILE A 147 2.86 10.22 15.83
C ILE A 147 3.25 11.66 16.14
N SER A 148 2.26 12.56 16.19
CA SER A 148 2.48 13.98 16.51
C SER A 148 3.04 14.18 17.93
N ARG A 149 2.59 13.37 18.89
CA ARG A 149 3.09 13.39 20.28
C ARG A 149 4.46 12.72 20.41
N GLY A 150 4.65 11.56 19.80
CA GLY A 150 5.85 10.75 19.91
C GLY A 150 7.12 11.42 19.38
N GLN A 151 7.02 12.23 18.32
CA GLN A 151 8.18 13.00 17.84
C GLN A 151 8.52 14.20 18.74
N ARG A 152 7.53 14.88 19.35
CA ARG A 152 7.80 15.99 20.28
C ARG A 152 8.63 15.53 21.47
N SER A 153 8.29 14.37 22.04
CA SER A 153 9.04 13.78 23.16
C SER A 153 10.48 13.40 22.82
N ARG A 154 10.77 13.05 21.56
CA ARG A 154 12.14 12.74 21.09
C ARG A 154 12.95 14.01 20.87
N THR A 155 12.37 15.07 20.28
CA THR A 155 13.05 16.35 20.12
C THR A 155 13.43 16.97 21.46
N THR A 156 12.55 16.89 22.47
CA THR A 156 12.86 17.39 23.82
C THR A 156 13.93 16.56 24.54
N ALA A 157 14.01 15.25 24.26
CA ALA A 157 15.01 14.37 24.87
C ALA A 157 16.41 14.54 24.26
N ASP A 158 16.51 14.81 22.95
CA ASP A 158 17.79 15.12 22.29
C ASP A 158 18.30 16.53 22.64
N SER A 159 17.42 17.52 22.80
CA SER A 159 17.82 18.87 23.24
C SER A 159 18.25 18.93 24.72
N ALA A 160 17.88 17.95 25.54
CA ALA A 160 18.29 17.86 26.95
C ALA A 160 19.62 17.10 27.16
N ARG A 161 20.25 16.62 26.07
CA ARG A 161 21.54 15.90 26.09
C ARG A 161 22.71 16.73 25.53
N VAL A 162 22.52 18.04 25.34
CA VAL A 162 23.54 18.99 24.88
C VAL A 162 23.86 19.99 25.99
#